data_AF-A0A6J7HDX9-F1
#
_entry.id   AF-A0A6J7HDX9-F1
#
_cell.length_a   1.000
_cell.length_b   1.000
_cell.length_c   1.000
_cell.angle_alpha   90.00
_cell.angle_beta   90.00
_cell.angle_gamma   90.00
#
_symmetry.space_group_name_H-M   'P 1'
#
loop_
_entity.id
_entity.type
_entity.pdbx_description
1 polymer ?
#
loop_
_entity_poly.entity_id
_entity_poly.type
_entity_poly.pdbx_seq_one_letter_code
_entity_poly.pdbx_strand_id
1 'polypeptide(L)'
;MDRARSLRLRTGSLVALLGATALLAGCGGDDASDSAAGTTTAATTTRAAPTTTAPSTTVPSPSADDLRAERRAFPDLPPLREVPQTATDPADAADRRVAEQWFSLVRRGQDERAAALMADGARFSNFDVLLVKNRAARVAVAQSLPCGASPVSVGGAEGGYVVLTLKLTDKAGEPPCDGAGAPVAVALHVEDGRIDDWVRVQADDAPINRGAPV
;
A
#
# COMPACT_ATOMS: atom_id res chain seq x y z
N MET A 1 21.24 -6.35 -42.92
CA MET A 1 22.18 -5.45 -42.21
C MET A 1 22.05 -5.76 -40.73
N ASP A 2 22.71 -6.83 -40.32
CA ASP A 2 22.70 -7.37 -38.97
C ASP A 2 23.63 -6.57 -38.05
N ARG A 3 23.11 -6.13 -36.90
CA ARG A 3 23.94 -5.65 -35.80
C ARG A 3 23.65 -6.49 -34.56
N ALA A 4 24.34 -7.63 -34.49
CA ALA A 4 24.61 -8.33 -33.26
C ALA A 4 25.41 -7.39 -32.32
N ARG A 5 24.92 -7.20 -31.08
CA ARG A 5 25.70 -6.60 -30.01
C ARG A 5 25.75 -7.54 -28.82
N SER A 6 26.99 -7.76 -28.41
CA SER A 6 27.48 -8.81 -27.54
C SER A 6 27.04 -8.68 -26.09
N LEU A 7 26.59 -9.80 -25.53
CA LEU A 7 26.56 -10.05 -24.09
C LEU A 7 28.00 -10.02 -23.55
N ARG A 8 28.28 -9.13 -22.60
CA ARG A 8 29.45 -9.24 -21.73
C ARG A 8 29.01 -9.75 -20.36
N LEU A 9 29.16 -11.06 -20.15
CA LEU A 9 29.21 -11.64 -18.81
C LEU A 9 30.42 -11.06 -18.09
N ARG A 10 30.20 -10.46 -16.91
CA ARG A 10 31.28 -10.23 -15.93
C ARG A 10 31.10 -11.20 -14.79
N THR A 11 31.83 -12.31 -14.92
CA THR A 11 32.24 -13.22 -13.86
C THR A 11 33.23 -12.47 -12.96
N GLY A 12 33.01 -12.47 -11.65
CA GLY A 12 33.89 -11.84 -10.67
C GLY A 12 33.68 -12.45 -9.29
N SER A 13 34.69 -13.18 -8.84
CA SER A 13 34.71 -14.18 -7.77
C SER A 13 34.79 -13.64 -6.32
N LEU A 14 34.39 -14.53 -5.40
CA LEU A 14 34.95 -14.85 -4.07
C LEU A 14 35.30 -13.72 -3.10
N VAL A 15 34.76 -13.78 -1.87
CA VAL A 15 35.51 -13.87 -0.59
C VAL A 15 34.63 -14.55 0.47
N ALA A 16 35.21 -15.50 1.20
CA ALA A 16 34.67 -16.17 2.38
C ALA A 16 35.18 -15.52 3.68
N LEU A 17 34.37 -15.51 4.74
CA LEU A 17 34.74 -15.36 6.17
C LEU A 17 33.55 -15.89 7.00
N LEU A 18 33.60 -17.04 7.70
CA LEU A 18 34.24 -17.37 9.00
C LEU A 18 33.88 -16.41 10.16
N GLY A 19 33.20 -16.96 11.17
CA GLY A 19 32.94 -16.36 12.50
C GLY A 19 31.55 -16.76 13.03
N ALA A 20 31.38 -17.89 13.71
CA ALA A 20 31.70 -18.20 15.11
C ALA A 20 30.67 -17.70 16.15
N THR A 21 30.18 -18.68 16.93
CA THR A 21 29.80 -18.64 18.36
C THR A 21 28.49 -17.98 18.82
N ALA A 22 27.57 -18.87 19.22
CA ALA A 22 26.89 -19.00 20.52
C ALA A 22 26.15 -17.77 21.10
N LEU A 23 24.91 -17.99 21.57
CA LEU A 23 24.54 -17.89 22.99
C LEU A 23 23.06 -18.24 23.25
N LEU A 24 22.86 -19.03 24.32
CA LEU A 24 21.76 -19.03 25.29
C LEU A 24 20.41 -19.66 24.91
N ALA A 25 20.28 -20.95 25.29
CA ALA A 25 19.03 -21.54 25.71
C ALA A 25 18.59 -20.90 27.05
N GLY A 26 17.54 -20.10 27.00
CA GLY A 26 16.79 -19.65 28.17
C GLY A 26 15.58 -20.55 28.37
N CYS A 27 15.63 -21.40 29.39
CA CYS A 27 14.50 -22.15 29.92
C CYS A 27 13.93 -21.32 31.07
N GLY A 28 12.62 -21.03 31.07
CA GLY A 28 12.00 -20.35 32.20
C GLY A 28 10.52 -20.06 32.00
N GLY A 29 9.71 -20.60 32.90
CA GLY A 29 8.39 -20.05 33.23
C GLY A 29 7.22 -21.03 33.07
N ASP A 30 7.16 -22.03 33.95
CA ASP A 30 5.89 -22.62 34.36
C ASP A 30 5.16 -21.58 35.22
N ASP A 31 3.97 -21.12 34.79
CA ASP A 31 3.03 -20.49 35.70
C ASP A 31 1.64 -21.12 35.58
N ALA A 32 1.14 -21.41 36.77
CA ALA A 32 0.01 -22.23 37.11
C ALA A 32 -1.30 -21.84 36.43
N SER A 33 -2.05 -22.89 36.10
CA SER A 33 -3.49 -22.94 36.11
C SER A 33 -4.08 -22.18 37.31
N ASP A 34 -4.98 -21.23 37.06
CA ASP A 34 -6.08 -20.98 37.97
C ASP A 34 -7.40 -20.92 37.20
N SER A 35 -8.20 -21.94 37.49
CA SER A 35 -9.59 -22.05 37.09
C SER A 35 -10.42 -21.11 37.95
N ALA A 36 -11.08 -20.14 37.32
CA ALA A 36 -12.22 -19.48 37.92
C ALA A 36 -13.39 -19.51 36.94
N ALA A 37 -14.24 -20.52 37.14
CA ALA A 37 -15.56 -20.63 36.55
C ALA A 37 -16.43 -19.49 37.11
N GLY A 38 -16.61 -18.43 36.33
CA GLY A 38 -17.58 -17.37 36.58
C GLY A 38 -18.86 -17.62 35.77
N THR A 39 -19.75 -18.47 36.29
CA THR A 39 -21.13 -18.56 35.81
C THR A 39 -21.83 -17.22 36.05
N THR A 40 -22.14 -16.48 34.99
CA THR A 40 -22.99 -15.30 35.09
C THR A 40 -24.21 -15.45 34.19
N THR A 41 -25.35 -15.45 34.85
CA THR A 41 -26.71 -15.65 34.36
C THR A 41 -27.08 -14.70 33.23
N ALA A 42 -27.60 -15.26 32.14
CA ALA A 42 -28.22 -14.55 31.04
C ALA A 42 -29.50 -13.84 31.51
N ALA A 43 -29.51 -12.50 31.46
CA ALA A 43 -30.74 -11.70 31.52
C ALA A 43 -31.13 -11.31 30.09
N THR A 44 -32.03 -12.09 29.48
CA THR A 44 -32.65 -11.78 28.20
C THR A 44 -33.60 -10.59 28.37
N THR A 45 -33.13 -9.39 28.06
CA THR A 45 -34.02 -8.22 27.87
C THR A 45 -34.27 -8.06 26.37
N THR A 46 -35.46 -8.47 25.93
CA THR A 46 -35.96 -8.19 24.57
C THR A 46 -36.22 -6.69 24.44
N ARG A 47 -35.22 -5.95 23.93
CA ARG A 47 -35.35 -4.53 23.58
C ARG A 47 -35.88 -4.42 22.15
N ALA A 48 -37.07 -3.86 21.99
CA ALA A 48 -37.62 -3.50 20.68
C ALA A 48 -36.65 -2.57 19.93
N ALA A 49 -36.29 -2.95 18.71
CA ALA A 49 -35.38 -2.21 17.86
C ALA A 49 -36.06 -0.91 17.37
N PRO A 50 -35.48 0.28 17.60
CA PRO A 50 -35.91 1.47 16.88
C PRO A 50 -35.55 1.32 15.42
N THR A 51 -36.53 1.50 14.54
CA THR A 51 -36.33 1.59 13.09
C THR A 51 -35.64 2.93 12.80
N THR A 52 -34.33 2.99 12.97
CA THR A 52 -33.52 4.15 12.59
C THR A 52 -33.42 4.18 11.07
N THR A 53 -34.19 5.07 10.44
CA THR A 53 -33.97 5.50 9.07
C THR A 53 -32.55 6.07 8.98
N ALA A 54 -31.63 5.31 8.37
CA ALA A 54 -30.25 5.74 8.20
C ALA A 54 -30.23 7.02 7.34
N PRO A 55 -29.64 8.13 7.81
CA PRO A 55 -29.46 9.31 6.97
C PRO A 55 -28.58 8.93 5.79
N SER A 56 -29.07 9.14 4.58
CA SER A 56 -28.25 9.04 3.37
C SER A 56 -27.27 10.21 3.36
N THR A 57 -26.04 9.96 3.80
CA THR A 57 -24.96 10.93 3.67
C THR A 57 -24.54 10.97 2.20
N THR A 58 -25.14 11.88 1.43
CA THR A 58 -24.65 12.20 0.09
C THR A 58 -23.31 12.91 0.22
N VAL A 59 -22.23 12.22 -0.16
CA VAL A 59 -20.91 12.86 -0.29
C VAL A 59 -21.05 13.97 -1.35
N PRO A 60 -20.69 15.23 -1.04
CA PRO A 60 -20.75 16.31 -2.01
C PRO A 60 -19.88 15.98 -3.22
N SER A 61 -20.41 16.14 -4.44
CA SER A 61 -19.57 16.09 -5.63
C SER A 61 -18.57 17.25 -5.60
N PRO A 62 -17.32 17.02 -6.07
CA PRO A 62 -16.30 18.07 -6.11
C PRO A 62 -16.76 19.24 -6.98
N SER A 63 -16.40 20.46 -6.58
CA SER A 63 -16.77 21.66 -7.33
C SER A 63 -15.95 21.79 -8.62
N ALA A 64 -16.43 22.60 -9.56
CA ALA A 64 -15.68 22.89 -10.79
C ALA A 64 -14.34 23.62 -10.53
N ASP A 65 -14.19 24.29 -9.38
CA ASP A 65 -12.94 24.92 -8.98
C ASP A 65 -11.94 23.87 -8.48
N ASP A 66 -12.39 22.87 -7.73
CA ASP A 66 -11.56 21.75 -7.25
C ASP A 66 -10.98 20.96 -8.43
N LEU A 67 -11.83 20.62 -9.39
CA LEU A 67 -11.40 19.91 -10.61
C LEU A 67 -10.38 20.70 -11.43
N ARG A 68 -10.54 22.04 -11.48
CA ARG A 68 -9.57 22.92 -12.14
C ARG A 68 -8.26 23.02 -11.35
N ALA A 69 -8.31 23.00 -10.02
CA ALA A 69 -7.12 23.00 -9.18
C ALA A 69 -6.33 21.69 -9.34
N GLU A 70 -7.02 20.55 -9.33
CA GLU A 70 -6.42 19.23 -9.55
C GLU A 70 -5.71 19.16 -10.90
N ARG A 71 -6.40 19.53 -12.00
CA ARG A 71 -5.81 19.51 -13.34
C ARG A 71 -4.62 20.46 -13.49
N ARG A 72 -4.58 21.57 -12.76
CA ARG A 72 -3.40 22.45 -12.73
C ARG A 72 -2.23 21.83 -11.97
N ALA A 73 -2.50 21.05 -10.92
CA ALA A 73 -1.45 20.39 -10.13
C ALA A 73 -0.89 19.16 -10.85
N PHE A 74 -1.72 18.45 -11.61
CA PHE A 74 -1.40 17.20 -12.29
C PHE A 74 -1.89 17.24 -13.75
N PRO A 75 -1.21 17.97 -14.65
CA PRO A 75 -1.69 18.18 -16.01
C PRO A 75 -1.71 16.90 -16.85
N ASP A 76 -0.80 15.97 -16.58
CA ASP A 76 -0.56 14.77 -17.37
C ASP A 76 -1.28 13.53 -16.83
N LEU A 77 -1.90 13.64 -15.63
CA LEU A 77 -2.64 12.54 -15.00
C LEU A 77 -4.15 12.69 -15.22
N PRO A 78 -4.90 11.58 -15.27
CA PRO A 78 -6.35 11.64 -15.24
C PRO A 78 -6.84 12.21 -13.90
N PRO A 79 -8.03 12.84 -13.87
CA PRO A 79 -8.71 13.16 -12.61
C PRO A 79 -8.84 11.91 -11.72
N LEU A 80 -8.77 12.07 -10.39
CA LEU A 80 -8.81 10.96 -9.44
C LEU A 80 -10.03 10.04 -9.60
N ARG A 81 -11.19 10.61 -9.95
CA ARG A 81 -12.43 9.85 -10.22
C ARG A 81 -12.36 8.93 -11.45
N GLU A 82 -11.37 9.14 -12.31
CA GLU A 82 -11.13 8.36 -13.53
C GLU A 82 -9.98 7.37 -13.34
N VAL A 83 -9.36 7.33 -12.15
CA VAL A 83 -8.34 6.32 -11.81
C VAL A 83 -9.03 4.95 -11.67
N PRO A 84 -8.53 3.90 -12.36
CA PRO A 84 -9.13 2.58 -12.29
C PRO A 84 -9.17 2.02 -10.87
N GLN A 85 -10.33 1.49 -10.48
CA GLN A 85 -10.53 0.92 -9.14
C GLN A 85 -10.17 -0.57 -9.08
N THR A 86 -10.25 -1.27 -10.22
CA THR A 86 -10.02 -2.70 -10.34
C THR A 86 -9.13 -3.01 -11.53
N ALA A 87 -8.40 -4.14 -11.45
CA ALA A 87 -7.65 -4.65 -12.59
C ALA A 87 -8.60 -5.32 -13.60
N THR A 88 -8.39 -5.08 -14.89
CA THR A 88 -9.16 -5.70 -15.98
C THR A 88 -8.30 -6.60 -16.86
N ASP A 89 -6.98 -6.41 -16.85
CA ASP A 89 -6.03 -7.02 -17.77
C ASP A 89 -4.76 -7.46 -17.02
N PRO A 90 -3.84 -8.20 -17.67
CA PRO A 90 -2.49 -8.37 -17.14
C PRO A 90 -1.71 -7.04 -17.13
N ALA A 91 -0.96 -6.76 -16.07
CA ALA A 91 -0.06 -5.61 -16.02
C ALA A 91 1.16 -5.81 -16.92
N ASP A 92 1.73 -4.72 -17.46
CA ASP A 92 3.06 -4.77 -18.05
C ASP A 92 4.09 -5.30 -17.04
N ALA A 93 5.01 -6.14 -17.51
CA ALA A 93 5.93 -6.84 -16.62
C ALA A 93 6.96 -5.90 -15.97
N ALA A 94 7.36 -4.81 -16.62
CA ALA A 94 8.27 -3.82 -16.06
C ALA A 94 7.57 -2.98 -14.98
N ASP A 95 6.37 -2.50 -15.28
CA ASP A 95 5.61 -1.64 -14.36
C ASP A 95 5.18 -2.42 -13.11
N ARG A 96 4.74 -3.66 -13.30
CA ARG A 96 4.49 -4.60 -12.20
C ARG A 96 5.71 -4.76 -11.28
N ARG A 97 6.92 -4.88 -11.83
CA ARG A 97 8.14 -5.01 -11.02
C ARG A 97 8.41 -3.75 -10.21
N VAL A 98 8.20 -2.57 -10.78
CA VAL A 98 8.36 -1.29 -10.06
C VAL A 98 7.36 -1.22 -8.90
N ALA A 99 6.09 -1.53 -9.15
CA ALA A 99 5.03 -1.55 -8.16
C ALA A 99 5.33 -2.52 -6.99
N GLU A 100 5.61 -3.79 -7.30
CA GLU A 100 5.93 -4.81 -6.28
C GLU A 100 7.20 -4.46 -5.50
N GLN A 101 8.22 -3.91 -6.19
CA GLN A 101 9.47 -3.51 -5.56
C GLN A 101 9.25 -2.36 -4.57
N TRP A 102 8.42 -1.37 -4.91
CA TRP A 102 8.12 -0.25 -4.02
C TRP A 102 7.53 -0.72 -2.68
N PHE A 103 6.47 -1.54 -2.70
CA PHE A 103 5.87 -2.10 -1.49
C PHE A 103 6.84 -2.99 -0.70
N SER A 104 7.64 -3.78 -1.41
CA SER A 104 8.65 -4.63 -0.80
C SER A 104 9.75 -3.81 -0.09
N LEU A 105 10.10 -2.62 -0.60
CA LEU A 105 11.05 -1.71 0.05
C LEU A 105 10.43 -1.01 1.27
N VAL A 106 9.20 -0.50 1.15
CA VAL A 106 8.46 0.11 2.28
C VAL A 106 8.33 -0.89 3.43
N ARG A 107 7.87 -2.12 3.16
CA ARG A 107 7.75 -3.18 4.17
C ARG A 107 9.06 -3.48 4.89
N ARG A 108 10.20 -3.32 4.21
CA ARG A 108 11.55 -3.55 4.77
C ARG A 108 12.14 -2.31 5.45
N GLY A 109 11.36 -1.24 5.64
CA GLY A 109 11.84 0.02 6.21
C GLY A 109 12.87 0.75 5.33
N GLN A 110 12.92 0.42 4.04
CA GLN A 110 13.91 0.97 3.10
C GLN A 110 13.33 2.20 2.38
N ASP A 111 12.86 3.16 3.16
CA ASP A 111 12.05 4.29 2.68
C ASP A 111 12.78 5.14 1.64
N GLU A 112 14.09 5.36 1.81
CA GLU A 112 14.94 6.06 0.84
C GLU A 112 15.01 5.35 -0.53
N ARG A 113 15.01 4.01 -0.51
CA ARG A 113 15.03 3.22 -1.75
C ARG A 113 13.64 3.16 -2.38
N ALA A 114 12.58 3.11 -1.56
CA ALA A 114 11.20 3.20 -2.05
C ALA A 114 10.95 4.57 -2.72
N ALA A 115 11.39 5.65 -2.06
CA ALA A 115 11.32 7.01 -2.59
C ALA A 115 12.04 7.16 -3.94
N ALA A 116 13.15 6.44 -4.15
CA ALA A 116 13.87 6.46 -5.42
C ALA A 116 13.05 5.88 -6.59
N LEU A 117 11.97 5.13 -6.35
CA LEU A 117 11.07 4.63 -7.38
C LEU A 117 9.89 5.59 -7.66
N MET A 118 9.70 6.66 -6.90
CA MET A 118 8.71 7.68 -7.24
C MET A 118 9.33 8.77 -8.14
N ALA A 119 8.51 9.35 -9.01
CA ALA A 119 8.87 10.50 -9.82
C ALA A 119 8.79 11.80 -9.00
N ASP A 120 9.57 12.80 -9.39
CA ASP A 120 9.34 14.17 -8.91
C ASP A 120 8.10 14.73 -9.63
N GLY A 121 7.21 15.39 -8.90
CA GLY A 121 5.91 15.81 -9.41
C GLY A 121 4.81 14.75 -9.32
N ALA A 122 5.11 13.58 -8.74
CA ALA A 122 4.14 12.52 -8.59
C ALA A 122 2.92 12.95 -7.76
N ARG A 123 1.75 12.39 -8.06
CA ARG A 123 0.57 12.46 -7.19
C ARG A 123 0.61 11.30 -6.21
N PHE A 124 0.34 11.59 -4.94
CA PHE A 124 0.10 10.59 -3.91
C PHE A 124 -1.26 10.86 -3.27
N SER A 125 -2.19 9.91 -3.38
CA SER A 125 -3.54 10.01 -2.84
C SER A 125 -3.80 8.86 -1.86
N ASN A 126 -3.74 9.18 -0.57
CA ASN A 126 -4.04 8.26 0.52
C ASN A 126 -4.93 8.99 1.53
N PHE A 127 -6.24 8.98 1.29
CA PHE A 127 -7.24 9.87 1.93
C PHE A 127 -7.06 11.35 1.55
N ASP A 128 -5.84 11.89 1.65
CA ASP A 128 -5.47 13.21 1.18
C ASP A 128 -4.66 13.14 -0.12
N VAL A 129 -4.70 14.22 -0.92
CA VAL A 129 -3.96 14.35 -2.18
C VAL A 129 -2.73 15.24 -1.99
N LEU A 130 -1.55 14.69 -2.29
CA LEU A 130 -0.27 15.36 -2.16
C LEU A 130 0.47 15.42 -3.50
N LEU A 131 1.05 16.58 -3.80
CA LEU A 131 2.00 16.75 -4.90
C LEU A 131 3.43 16.53 -4.37
N VAL A 132 4.08 15.49 -4.87
CA VAL A 132 5.37 15.00 -4.37
C VAL A 132 6.51 15.63 -5.16
N LYS A 133 6.90 16.86 -4.79
CA LYS A 133 7.78 17.71 -5.62
C LYS A 133 9.26 17.34 -5.65
N ASN A 134 9.75 16.61 -4.66
CA ASN A 134 11.18 16.37 -4.49
C ASN A 134 11.45 15.10 -3.69
N ARG A 135 12.73 14.72 -3.61
CA ARG A 135 13.19 13.55 -2.85
C ARG A 135 12.71 13.54 -1.39
N ALA A 136 12.77 14.66 -0.68
CA ALA A 136 12.36 14.71 0.72
C ALA A 136 10.85 14.40 0.86
N ALA A 137 10.01 14.92 -0.04
CA ALA A 137 8.60 14.58 -0.09
C ALA A 137 8.37 13.10 -0.44
N ARG A 138 9.15 12.52 -1.36
CA ARG A 138 9.08 11.08 -1.69
C ARG A 138 9.43 10.18 -0.50
N VAL A 139 10.43 10.57 0.29
CA VAL A 139 10.78 9.85 1.53
C VAL A 139 9.66 9.99 2.56
N ALA A 140 9.11 11.20 2.73
CA ALA A 140 8.00 11.43 3.65
C ALA A 140 6.77 10.59 3.29
N VAL A 141 6.47 10.39 2.00
CA VAL A 141 5.41 9.48 1.55
C VAL A 141 5.65 8.05 2.03
N ALA A 142 6.84 7.48 1.81
CA ALA A 142 7.15 6.11 2.25
C ALA A 142 7.14 5.96 3.78
N GLN A 143 7.58 7.00 4.50
CA GLN A 143 7.55 7.07 5.97
C GLN A 143 6.13 7.21 6.52
N SER A 144 5.24 7.90 5.81
CA SER A 144 3.85 8.13 6.25
C SER A 144 3.00 6.86 6.31
N LEU A 145 3.50 5.74 5.76
CA LEU A 145 2.84 4.45 5.83
C LEU A 145 3.36 3.68 7.06
N PRO A 146 2.57 3.60 8.16
CA PRO A 146 3.00 2.91 9.38
C PRO A 146 3.05 1.38 9.21
N CYS A 147 2.29 0.87 8.25
CA CYS A 147 2.25 -0.56 7.91
C CYS A 147 3.01 -0.84 6.62
N GLY A 148 3.56 -2.05 6.53
CA GLY A 148 3.98 -2.64 5.27
C GLY A 148 2.78 -3.20 4.52
N ALA A 149 3.00 -3.63 3.28
CA ALA A 149 1.98 -4.34 2.51
C ALA A 149 2.62 -5.41 1.62
N SER A 150 1.89 -6.49 1.38
CA SER A 150 2.28 -7.56 0.46
C SER A 150 1.22 -7.74 -0.62
N PRO A 151 1.60 -7.79 -1.91
CA PRO A 151 0.66 -8.10 -2.97
C PRO A 151 0.01 -9.47 -2.78
N VAL A 152 -1.31 -9.50 -2.96
CA VAL A 152 -2.16 -10.69 -3.04
C VAL A 152 -2.57 -10.92 -4.49
N SER A 153 -2.94 -9.84 -5.18
CA SER A 153 -3.20 -9.82 -6.62
C SER A 153 -2.54 -8.60 -7.26
N VAL A 154 -2.14 -8.73 -8.52
CA VAL A 154 -1.58 -7.64 -9.32
C VAL A 154 -2.10 -7.81 -10.75
N GLY A 155 -2.71 -6.76 -11.28
CA GLY A 155 -3.16 -6.70 -12.67
C GLY A 155 -3.02 -5.30 -13.24
N GLY A 156 -3.24 -5.19 -14.54
CA GLY A 156 -3.25 -3.95 -15.30
C GLY A 156 -4.67 -3.41 -15.44
N ALA A 157 -4.78 -2.13 -15.77
CA ALA A 157 -6.02 -1.47 -16.10
C ALA A 157 -5.78 -0.42 -17.21
N GLU A 158 -6.86 0.19 -17.68
CA GLU A 158 -6.80 1.27 -18.67
C GLU A 158 -5.86 2.42 -18.23
N GLY A 159 -5.32 3.15 -19.20
CA GLY A 159 -4.40 4.25 -18.93
C GLY A 159 -3.02 3.81 -18.40
N GLY A 160 -2.66 2.52 -18.51
CA GLY A 160 -1.34 2.03 -18.11
C GLY A 160 -1.18 1.80 -16.60
N TYR A 161 -2.29 1.77 -15.86
CA TYR A 161 -2.24 1.55 -14.42
C TYR A 161 -1.94 0.09 -14.06
N VAL A 162 -1.18 -0.09 -12.98
CA VAL A 162 -1.05 -1.34 -12.24
C VAL A 162 -1.94 -1.25 -11.00
N VAL A 163 -2.93 -2.12 -10.90
CA VAL A 163 -3.81 -2.22 -9.73
C VAL A 163 -3.39 -3.41 -8.87
N LEU A 164 -3.17 -3.16 -7.58
CA LEU A 164 -2.73 -4.16 -6.61
C LEU A 164 -3.77 -4.29 -5.51
N THR A 165 -4.27 -5.51 -5.26
CA THR A 165 -4.82 -5.85 -3.94
C THR A 165 -3.69 -6.35 -3.06
N LEU A 166 -3.60 -5.77 -1.87
CA LEU A 166 -2.54 -6.00 -0.91
C LEU A 166 -3.12 -6.49 0.41
N LYS A 167 -2.31 -7.23 1.16
CA LYS A 167 -2.54 -7.53 2.57
C LYS A 167 -1.57 -6.69 3.40
N LEU A 168 -2.08 -5.95 4.38
CA LEU A 168 -1.23 -5.19 5.30
C LEU A 168 -0.37 -6.12 6.15
N THR A 169 0.85 -5.68 6.46
CA THR A 169 1.83 -6.41 7.26
C THR A 169 2.58 -5.44 8.17
N ASP A 170 3.40 -5.96 9.07
CA ASP A 170 4.38 -5.14 9.78
C ASP A 170 5.35 -4.46 8.81
N LYS A 171 5.79 -3.25 9.16
CA LYS A 171 6.88 -2.53 8.51
C LYS A 171 8.13 -2.64 9.39
N ALA A 172 9.25 -3.06 8.83
CA ALA A 172 10.48 -3.15 9.60
C ALA A 172 10.93 -1.76 10.11
N GLY A 173 11.25 -1.69 11.40
CA GLY A 173 11.63 -0.44 12.07
C GLY A 173 10.46 0.34 12.68
N GLU A 174 9.21 -0.07 12.42
CA GLU A 174 8.01 0.50 13.03
C GLU A 174 7.44 -0.44 14.13
N PRO A 175 6.55 0.06 15.01
CA PRO A 175 5.72 -0.79 15.85
C PRO A 175 4.87 -1.79 15.03
N PRO A 176 4.35 -2.86 15.67
CA PRO A 176 3.44 -3.79 15.01
C PRO A 176 2.25 -3.08 14.34
N CYS A 177 1.91 -3.50 13.13
CA CYS A 177 0.82 -2.92 12.36
C CYS A 177 -0.52 -3.32 12.98
N ASP A 178 -1.31 -2.35 13.44
CA ASP A 178 -2.65 -2.54 13.99
C ASP A 178 -3.66 -3.09 12.96
N GLY A 179 -3.43 -2.78 11.69
CA GLY A 179 -4.19 -3.30 10.54
C GLY A 179 -3.63 -4.58 9.93
N ALA A 180 -2.70 -5.28 10.58
CA ALA A 180 -2.05 -6.45 9.99
C ALA A 180 -3.08 -7.49 9.49
N GLY A 181 -2.93 -7.87 8.23
CA GLY A 181 -3.81 -8.80 7.55
C GLY A 181 -5.05 -8.20 6.89
N ALA A 182 -5.37 -6.94 7.15
CA ALA A 182 -6.45 -6.25 6.48
C ALA A 182 -6.14 -6.05 4.98
N PRO A 183 -7.16 -6.18 4.11
CA PRO A 183 -7.00 -5.94 2.69
C PRO A 183 -6.98 -4.42 2.40
N VAL A 184 -6.12 -4.00 1.47
CA VAL A 184 -6.11 -2.64 0.91
C VAL A 184 -5.82 -2.72 -0.58
N ALA A 185 -6.21 -1.71 -1.35
CA ALA A 185 -5.90 -1.66 -2.78
C ALA A 185 -5.31 -0.32 -3.20
N VAL A 186 -4.46 -0.37 -4.21
CA VAL A 186 -3.89 0.81 -4.86
C VAL A 186 -3.92 0.67 -6.38
N ALA A 187 -4.02 1.80 -7.07
CA ALA A 187 -3.73 1.94 -8.48
C ALA A 187 -2.47 2.80 -8.64
N LEU A 188 -1.48 2.27 -9.35
CA LEU A 188 -0.21 2.95 -9.61
C LEU A 188 -0.06 3.20 -11.11
N HIS A 189 0.22 4.43 -11.53
CA HIS A 189 0.75 4.70 -12.85
C HIS A 189 2.28 4.66 -12.78
N VAL A 190 2.92 4.08 -13.79
CA VAL A 190 4.37 3.98 -13.88
C VAL A 190 4.81 4.53 -15.23
N GLU A 191 5.60 5.59 -15.19
CA GLU A 191 6.20 6.19 -16.38
C GLU A 191 7.73 6.26 -16.19
N ASP A 192 8.48 5.92 -17.23
CA ASP A 192 9.96 5.88 -17.20
C ASP A 192 10.54 5.09 -16.02
N GLY A 193 9.85 4.00 -15.62
CA GLY A 193 10.24 3.15 -14.50
C GLY A 193 10.09 3.80 -13.12
N ARG A 194 9.28 4.87 -13.03
CA ARG A 194 8.97 5.58 -11.79
C ARG A 194 7.45 5.72 -11.60
N ILE A 195 7.03 5.69 -10.35
CA ILE A 195 5.63 5.94 -9.98
C ILE A 195 5.39 7.45 -9.99
N ASP A 196 4.57 7.90 -10.92
CA ASP A 196 4.11 9.29 -11.06
C ASP A 196 2.67 9.48 -10.55
N ASP A 197 1.90 8.40 -10.37
CA ASP A 197 0.61 8.40 -9.69
C ASP A 197 0.49 7.22 -8.72
N TRP A 198 0.22 7.51 -7.45
CA TRP A 198 -0.04 6.51 -6.40
C TRP A 198 -1.38 6.83 -5.77
N VAL A 199 -2.38 5.97 -5.97
CA VAL A 199 -3.75 6.24 -5.51
C VAL A 199 -4.29 5.05 -4.75
N ARG A 200 -4.77 5.29 -3.53
CA ARG A 200 -5.58 4.31 -2.79
C ARG A 200 -6.95 4.18 -3.44
N VAL A 201 -7.33 2.96 -3.79
CA VAL A 201 -8.59 2.66 -4.49
C VAL A 201 -9.42 1.66 -3.69
N GLN A 202 -10.69 1.48 -4.09
CA GLN A 202 -11.54 0.45 -3.54
C GLN A 202 -11.42 -0.82 -4.40
N ALA A 203 -10.85 -1.90 -3.87
CA ALA A 203 -11.01 -3.22 -4.49
C ALA A 203 -12.19 -3.95 -3.87
N ASP A 204 -12.84 -4.81 -4.65
CA ASP A 204 -14.05 -5.55 -4.26
C ASP A 204 -13.85 -6.42 -3.01
N ASP A 205 -12.61 -6.89 -2.77
CA ASP A 205 -12.18 -7.69 -1.63
C ASP A 205 -11.49 -6.85 -0.52
N ALA A 206 -11.37 -5.53 -0.72
CA ALA A 206 -10.76 -4.57 0.18
C ALA A 206 -11.64 -3.33 0.37
N PRO A 207 -12.88 -3.47 0.90
CA PRO A 207 -13.75 -2.32 1.07
C PRO A 207 -13.09 -1.34 2.04
N ILE A 208 -12.90 -0.09 1.60
CA ILE A 208 -12.67 1.02 2.53
C ILE A 208 -13.89 1.04 3.43
N ASN A 209 -13.71 0.87 4.75
CA ASN A 209 -14.82 0.95 5.72
C ASN A 209 -15.71 2.14 5.34
N ARG A 210 -16.99 1.87 5.00
CA ARG A 210 -17.99 2.92 4.69
C ARG A 210 -18.08 3.84 5.91
N GLY A 211 -17.35 4.94 5.89
CA GLY A 211 -17.15 5.79 7.07
C GLY A 211 -15.81 6.52 7.10
N ALA A 212 -14.80 6.08 6.35
CA ALA A 212 -13.63 6.92 6.10
C ALA A 212 -13.99 7.99 5.04
N PRO A 213 -13.72 9.28 5.27
CA PRO A 213 -13.94 10.31 4.27
C PRO A 213 -13.07 10.03 3.03
N VAL A 214 -13.69 10.14 1.87
CA VAL A 214 -13.04 10.37 0.57
C VAL A 214 -12.79 11.86 0.38
#